data_AF-A0A5B7BZZ2-F1
#
_entry.id   AF-A0A5B7BZZ2-F1
#
_cell.length_a   1.000
_cell.length_b   1.000
_cell.length_c   1.000
_cell.angle_alpha   90.00
_cell.angle_beta   90.00
_cell.angle_gamma   90.00
#
_symmetry.space_group_name_H-M   'P 1'
#
loop_
_entity.id
_entity.type
_entity.pdbx_description
1 polymer ?
#
loop_
_entity_poly.entity_id
_entity_poly.type
_entity_poly.pdbx_seq_one_letter_code
_entity_poly.pdbx_strand_id
1 'polypeptide(L)'
;KAQRNYCGTKLAINSQGSTTQFHRHLVNCTARLASMKKQRILIVETLGPNGIGGGLSGTLTTYKYDKEKVRECIAKMIIVHEHSFRMVEHEFFILLCRTLNP
;
A
#
# COMPACT_ATOMS: atom_id res chain seq x y z
N LYS A 1 2.10 -41.51 0.15
CA LYS A 1 2.48 -40.42 -0.78
C LYS A 1 1.84 -39.14 -0.24
N ALA A 2 2.55 -38.01 -0.22
CA ALA A 2 2.03 -36.73 0.24
C ALA A 2 1.86 -35.78 -0.96
N GLN A 3 0.77 -35.01 -0.97
CA GLN A 3 0.40 -34.13 -2.09
C GLN A 3 0.66 -32.66 -1.77
N ARG A 4 1.14 -31.90 -2.76
CA ARG A 4 1.45 -30.46 -2.61
C ARG A 4 0.27 -29.60 -3.08
N ASN A 5 -0.18 -28.66 -2.25
CA ASN A 5 -1.38 -27.85 -2.52
C ASN A 5 -1.28 -26.98 -3.78
N TYR A 6 -0.09 -26.45 -4.09
CA TYR A 6 0.09 -25.50 -5.20
C TYR A 6 0.08 -26.15 -6.58
N CYS A 7 0.50 -27.41 -6.72
CA CYS A 7 0.70 -28.06 -8.02
C CYS A 7 0.11 -29.48 -8.10
N GLY A 8 -0.48 -29.98 -7.02
CA GLY A 8 -1.07 -31.33 -6.97
C GLY A 8 -0.07 -32.49 -7.07
N THR A 9 1.24 -32.22 -7.18
CA THR A 9 2.26 -33.26 -7.32
C THR A 9 2.32 -34.13 -6.07
N LYS A 10 2.23 -35.46 -6.26
CA LYS A 10 2.34 -36.47 -5.20
C LYS A 10 3.80 -36.89 -5.05
N LEU A 11 4.40 -36.60 -3.91
CA LEU A 11 5.76 -37.01 -3.54
C LEU A 11 5.70 -38.28 -2.68
N ALA A 12 6.71 -39.14 -2.82
CA ALA A 12 6.82 -40.33 -1.99
C ALA A 12 7.19 -39.92 -0.56
N ILE A 13 6.65 -40.64 0.43
CA ILE A 13 7.08 -40.48 1.81
C ILE A 13 8.15 -41.55 2.00
N ASN A 14 9.36 -41.16 2.38
CA ASN A 14 10.38 -42.14 2.71
C ASN A 14 10.12 -42.73 4.09
N SER A 15 10.46 -44.00 4.27
CA SER A 15 10.36 -44.67 5.58
C SER A 15 11.29 -44.06 6.63
N GLN A 16 12.37 -43.41 6.18
CA GLN A 16 13.41 -42.80 7.02
C GLN A 16 13.08 -41.36 7.46
N GLY A 17 11.90 -40.84 7.14
CA GLY A 17 11.43 -39.51 7.60
C GLY A 17 12.16 -38.29 7.01
N SER A 18 13.11 -38.46 6.09
CA SER A 18 13.84 -37.33 5.49
C SER A 18 12.95 -36.50 4.54
N THR A 19 12.91 -35.19 4.76
CA THR A 19 12.03 -34.25 4.04
C THR A 19 12.70 -33.56 2.85
N THR A 20 13.91 -33.97 2.48
CA THR A 20 14.74 -33.32 1.44
C THR A 20 14.05 -33.25 0.07
N GLN A 21 13.31 -34.29 -0.32
CA GLN A 21 12.52 -34.30 -1.56
C GLN A 21 11.42 -33.23 -1.54
N PHE A 22 10.77 -33.02 -0.40
CA PHE A 22 9.73 -32.01 -0.23
C PHE A 22 10.30 -30.60 -0.27
N HIS A 23 11.46 -30.38 0.37
CA HIS A 23 12.15 -29.10 0.36
C HIS A 23 12.62 -28.72 -1.05
N ARG A 24 13.28 -29.65 -1.76
CA ARG A 24 13.72 -29.45 -3.15
C ARG A 24 12.56 -29.08 -4.07
N HIS A 25 11.41 -29.74 -3.90
CA HIS A 25 10.21 -29.40 -4.65
C HIS A 25 9.61 -28.05 -4.23
N LEU A 26 9.60 -27.70 -2.94
CA LEU A 26 9.08 -26.42 -2.43
C LEU A 26 9.80 -25.21 -3.03
N VAL A 27 11.13 -25.28 -3.17
CA VAL A 27 11.96 -24.19 -3.70
C VAL A 27 11.74 -24.03 -5.20
N ASN A 28 11.62 -25.14 -5.95
CA ASN A 28 11.54 -25.14 -7.41
C ASN A 28 10.11 -25.20 -7.98
N CYS A 29 9.08 -25.27 -7.14
CA CYS A 29 7.69 -25.37 -7.61
C CYS A 29 7.26 -24.09 -8.33
N THR A 30 7.18 -24.15 -9.67
CA THR A 30 6.77 -23.04 -10.53
C THR A 30 5.38 -22.52 -10.21
N ALA A 31 4.42 -23.39 -9.92
CA ALA A 31 3.06 -22.99 -9.52
C ALA A 31 3.04 -22.19 -8.21
N ARG A 32 3.87 -22.57 -7.23
CA ARG A 32 4.06 -21.79 -6.00
C ARG A 32 4.71 -20.44 -6.31
N LEU A 33 5.79 -20.43 -7.08
CA LEU A 33 6.49 -19.20 -7.44
C LEU A 33 5.58 -18.24 -8.22
N ALA A 34 4.76 -18.75 -9.13
CA ALA A 34 3.76 -17.97 -9.85
C ALA A 34 2.68 -17.42 -8.91
N SER A 35 2.21 -18.20 -7.94
CA SER A 35 1.28 -17.72 -6.91
C SER A 35 1.88 -16.63 -6.01
N MET A 36 3.19 -16.71 -5.71
CA MET A 36 3.89 -15.70 -4.89
C MET A 36 4.18 -14.42 -5.69
N LYS A 37 4.42 -14.55 -7.00
CA LYS A 37 4.63 -13.42 -7.93
C LYS A 37 3.36 -12.66 -8.30
N LYS A 38 2.17 -13.10 -7.84
CA LYS A 38 0.96 -12.28 -7.85
C LYS A 38 1.11 -11.18 -6.80
N GLN A 39 2.01 -10.24 -7.05
CA GLN A 39 1.93 -8.92 -6.42
C GLN A 39 0.54 -8.41 -6.75
N ARG A 40 -0.31 -8.26 -5.73
CA ARG A 40 -1.61 -7.62 -5.89
C ARG A 40 -1.30 -6.20 -6.36
N ILE A 41 -1.37 -5.96 -7.66
CA ILE A 41 -1.60 -4.62 -8.16
C ILE A 41 -2.94 -4.26 -7.52
N LEU A 42 -2.90 -3.35 -6.54
CA LEU A 42 -4.09 -2.72 -6.01
C LEU A 42 -4.67 -1.92 -7.17
N ILE A 43 -5.54 -2.56 -7.94
CA ILE A 43 -6.40 -1.87 -8.90
C ILE A 43 -7.39 -1.10 -8.02
N VAL A 44 -7.03 0.13 -7.70
CA VAL A 44 -7.98 1.08 -7.14
C VAL A 44 -8.85 1.49 -8.31
N GLU A 45 -10.07 0.96 -8.38
CA GLU A 45 -11.11 1.48 -9.27
C GLU A 45 -11.48 2.87 -8.77
N THR A 46 -10.82 3.91 -9.28
CA THR A 46 -11.33 5.26 -9.16
C THR A 46 -12.52 5.39 -10.11
N LEU A 47 -13.72 5.31 -9.55
CA LEU A 47 -14.93 5.79 -10.20
C LEU A 47 -14.73 7.29 -10.49
N GLY A 48 -14.42 7.62 -11.74
CA GLY A 48 -14.53 8.98 -12.21
C GLY A 48 -15.97 9.48 -12.06
N PRO A 49 -16.21 10.80 -11.97
CA PRO A 49 -17.53 11.37 -11.68
C PRO A 49 -18.63 11.00 -12.68
N ASN A 50 -18.31 10.37 -13.80
CA ASN A 50 -19.24 10.03 -14.87
C ASN A 50 -19.11 8.59 -15.36
N GLY A 51 -18.98 7.60 -14.46
CA GLY A 51 -19.50 6.23 -14.63
C GLY A 51 -19.25 5.47 -15.95
N ILE A 52 -18.24 5.82 -16.75
CA ILE A 52 -17.95 5.14 -18.02
C ILE A 52 -16.57 4.49 -17.88
N GLY A 53 -16.61 3.16 -17.76
CA GLY A 53 -15.43 2.31 -17.73
C GLY A 53 -14.63 2.48 -19.02
N GLY A 54 -13.47 3.10 -18.89
CA GLY A 54 -12.42 3.12 -19.90
C GLY A 54 -11.11 3.06 -19.14
N GLY A 55 -10.40 1.93 -19.28
CA GLY A 55 -9.12 1.70 -18.61
C GLY A 55 -8.15 2.85 -18.90
N LEU A 56 -7.96 3.70 -17.91
CA LEU A 56 -7.02 4.81 -17.95
C LEU A 56 -6.09 4.61 -16.78
N SER A 57 -4.81 4.46 -17.11
CA SER A 57 -3.67 4.50 -16.21
C SER A 57 -3.90 5.57 -15.15
N GLY A 58 -4.36 5.12 -13.97
CA GLY A 58 -4.59 6.00 -12.84
C GLY A 58 -3.24 6.52 -12.44
N THR A 59 -2.91 7.74 -12.85
CA THR A 59 -1.82 8.48 -12.24
C THR A 59 -2.23 8.64 -10.79
N LEU A 60 -1.66 7.79 -9.94
CA LEU A 60 -1.73 7.91 -8.51
C LEU A 60 -1.04 9.24 -8.19
N THR A 61 -1.81 10.33 -8.18
CA THR A 61 -1.30 11.62 -7.71
C THR A 61 -1.15 11.48 -6.21
N THR A 62 -0.02 10.93 -5.79
CA THR A 62 0.37 10.94 -4.38
C THR A 62 0.45 12.39 -3.98
N TYR A 63 -0.51 12.86 -3.20
CA TYR A 63 -0.44 14.18 -2.60
C TYR A 63 0.87 14.25 -1.82
N LYS A 64 1.79 15.08 -2.29
CA LYS A 64 3.08 15.30 -1.62
C LYS A 64 2.93 16.51 -0.73
N TYR A 65 3.07 16.30 0.57
CA TYR A 65 3.14 17.39 1.53
C TYR A 65 4.30 18.33 1.18
N ASP A 66 3.98 19.58 0.89
CA ASP A 66 4.95 20.65 0.64
C ASP A 66 4.99 21.57 1.86
N LYS A 67 6.05 21.41 2.65
CA LYS A 67 6.26 22.16 3.89
C LYS A 67 6.36 23.66 3.66
N GLU A 68 7.02 24.09 2.58
CA GLU A 68 7.27 25.52 2.34
C GLU A 68 5.99 26.22 1.94
N LYS A 69 5.17 25.57 1.11
CA LYS A 69 3.84 26.07 0.74
C LYS A 69 2.91 26.19 1.95
N VAL A 70 2.89 25.19 2.82
CA VAL A 70 2.09 25.22 4.06
C VAL A 70 2.56 26.34 4.99
N ARG A 71 3.86 26.52 5.15
CA ARG A 71 4.44 27.60 5.95
C ARG A 71 4.05 28.98 5.43
N GLU A 72 4.13 29.17 4.12
CA GLU A 72 3.76 30.43 3.47
C GLU A 72 2.28 30.76 3.66
N CYS A 73 1.38 29.77 3.48
CA CYS A 73 -0.05 29.95 3.72
C CYS A 73 -0.36 30.34 5.17
N ILE A 74 0.26 29.67 6.14
CA ILE A 74 0.06 29.99 7.57
C ILE A 74 0.59 31.40 7.89
N ALA A 75 1.76 31.77 7.35
CA ALA A 75 2.32 33.11 7.55
C ALA A 75 1.39 34.19 6.97
N LYS A 76 0.84 33.98 5.77
CA LYS A 76 -0.15 34.88 5.16
C LYS A 76 -1.39 35.01 6.02
N MET A 77 -1.91 33.90 6.57
CA MET A 77 -3.08 33.92 7.45
C MET A 77 -2.82 34.73 8.72
N ILE A 78 -1.64 34.58 9.32
CA ILE A 78 -1.23 35.33 10.52
C ILE A 78 -1.14 36.83 10.22
N ILE A 79 -0.53 37.21 9.10
CA ILE A 79 -0.34 38.62 8.73
C ILE A 79 -1.68 39.29 8.36
N VAL A 80 -2.50 38.65 7.52
CA VAL A 80 -3.74 39.24 6.99
C VAL A 80 -4.81 39.40 8.07
N HIS A 81 -4.87 38.47 9.02
CA HIS A 81 -5.87 38.49 10.09
C HIS A 81 -5.29 38.93 11.45
N GLU A 82 -4.05 39.42 11.47
CA GLU A 82 -3.34 39.88 12.67
C GLU A 82 -3.41 38.87 13.83
N HIS A 83 -3.33 37.58 13.53
CA HIS A 83 -3.35 36.55 14.56
C HIS A 83 -2.05 36.55 15.36
N SER A 84 -2.14 36.24 16.66
CA SER A 84 -0.95 35.90 17.43
C SER A 84 -0.28 34.65 16.85
N PHE A 85 1.05 34.61 16.85
CA PHE A 85 1.81 33.41 16.50
C PHE A 85 1.42 32.19 17.32
N ARG A 86 0.84 32.37 18.52
CA ARG A 86 0.30 31.28 19.35
C ARG A 86 -0.86 30.50 18.70
N MET A 87 -1.48 31.04 17.64
CA MET A 87 -2.57 30.37 16.94
C MET A 87 -2.17 28.98 16.41
N VAL A 88 -0.92 28.80 15.95
CA VAL A 88 -0.44 27.50 15.46
C VAL A 88 -0.17 26.48 16.58
N GLU A 89 -0.07 26.94 17.82
CA GLU A 89 0.10 26.10 19.01
C GLU A 89 -1.24 25.66 19.61
N HIS A 90 -2.35 26.22 19.11
CA HIS A 90 -3.68 25.93 19.60
C HIS A 90 -4.06 24.45 19.37
N GLU A 91 -4.65 23.82 20.37
CA GLU A 91 -4.97 22.38 20.36
C GLU A 91 -5.81 21.98 19.14
N PHE A 92 -6.86 22.77 18.83
CA PHE A 92 -7.67 22.54 17.62
C PHE A 92 -6.94 22.75 16.31
N PHE A 93 -5.94 23.64 16.23
CA PHE A 93 -5.12 23.80 15.03
C PHE A 93 -4.26 22.55 14.81
N ILE A 94 -3.66 22.02 15.87
CA ILE A 94 -2.89 20.77 15.83
C ILE A 94 -3.79 19.59 15.45
N LEU A 95 -4.99 19.50 16.03
CA LEU A 95 -5.97 18.46 15.69
C LEU A 95 -6.36 18.52 14.21
N LEU A 96 -6.67 19.72 13.70
CA LEU A 96 -6.98 19.94 12.29
C LEU A 96 -5.83 19.46 11.38
N CYS A 97 -4.58 19.83 11.67
CA CYS A 97 -3.41 19.39 10.90
C CYS A 97 -3.23 17.87 10.90
N ARG A 98 -3.52 17.21 12.03
CA ARG A 98 -3.49 15.74 12.15
C ARG A 98 -4.60 15.09 11.33
N THR A 99 -5.81 15.63 11.36
CA THR A 99 -6.94 15.09 10.58
C THR A 99 -6.74 15.24 9.07
N LEU A 100 -6.09 16.31 8.62
CA LEU A 100 -5.81 16.57 7.20
C LEU A 100 -4.68 15.69 6.62
N ASN A 101 -3.83 15.12 7.46
CA ASN A 101 -2.76 14.20 7.05
C ASN A 101 -2.96 12.85 7.76
N PRO A 102 -3.93 12.03 7.29
CA PRO A 102 -4.20 10.71 7.86
C PRO A 102 -3.06 9.71 7.66
#